data_AF-A0A1R3FN55-F1
#
_entry.id   AF-A0A1R3FN55-F1
#
_cell.length_a   1.000
_cell.length_b   1.000
_cell.length_c   1.000
_cell.angle_alpha   90.00
_cell.angle_beta   90.00
_cell.angle_gamma   90.00
#
_symmetry.space_group_name_H-M   'P 1'
#
loop_
_entity.id
_entity.type
_entity.pdbx_description
1 polymer ?
#
loop_
_entity_poly.entity_id
_entity_poly.type
_entity_poly.pdbx_seq_one_letter_code
_entity_poly.pdbx_strand_id
1 'polypeptide(L)'
;MSYDIVYEQLALRVPKEDVAQQACTFFRERLNHTDTQCVNELKQALYERYRLRLREDDLLMLHMLIGSSNLFDTETNKRARNWQFCGVNTFNQLLVKYGCDWSAAAESGDVKLNGRNTKAEGWIRALRNTLNLPEDYGVMPYCHTLEVWLKAPLDTSKQTQLDELKTQLSDLDATWKERQRFDDDGFDVAINPKSAFEMWLFQQLINGYQGKCWINGSEPPYHAVKKHSI
;
A
#
# COMPACT_ATOMS: atom_id res chain seq x y z
N MET A 1 20.47 -5.99 19.47
CA MET A 1 19.32 -5.24 18.90
C MET A 1 19.01 -5.84 17.54
N SER A 2 17.73 -6.08 17.25
CA SER A 2 17.28 -6.44 15.91
C SER A 2 16.97 -5.17 15.12
N TYR A 3 17.28 -5.15 13.83
CA TYR A 3 16.94 -4.10 12.87
C TYR A 3 16.44 -4.73 11.58
N ASP A 4 15.70 -3.96 10.78
CA ASP A 4 15.21 -4.38 9.48
C ASP A 4 16.21 -4.07 8.37
N ILE A 5 16.28 -4.97 7.40
CA ILE A 5 17.17 -4.85 6.25
C ILE A 5 16.32 -4.82 5.00
N VAL A 6 16.45 -3.73 4.24
CA VAL A 6 15.88 -3.60 2.91
C VAL A 6 16.90 -4.08 1.91
N TYR A 7 16.62 -5.22 1.31
CA TYR A 7 17.49 -5.90 0.36
C TYR A 7 17.32 -5.34 -1.05
N GLU A 8 16.07 -5.19 -1.47
CA GLU A 8 15.69 -4.75 -2.80
C GLU A 8 14.45 -3.85 -2.71
N GLN A 9 14.29 -2.97 -3.70
CA GLN A 9 13.14 -2.08 -3.83
C GLN A 9 12.63 -2.19 -5.26
N LEU A 10 11.31 -2.24 -5.41
CA LEU A 10 10.63 -2.29 -6.69
C LEU A 10 9.58 -1.19 -6.69
N ALA A 11 9.62 -0.31 -7.69
CA ALA A 11 8.55 0.64 -7.97
C ALA A 11 7.97 0.31 -9.33
N LEU A 12 6.65 0.29 -9.44
CA LEU A 12 5.92 0.08 -10.70
C LEU A 12 5.12 1.33 -11.04
N ARG A 13 5.19 1.79 -12.28
CA ARG A 13 4.46 2.98 -12.73
C ARG A 13 3.12 2.60 -13.33
N VAL A 14 2.05 3.11 -12.75
CA VAL A 14 0.69 3.03 -13.28
C VAL A 14 0.34 4.37 -13.93
N PRO A 15 0.29 4.42 -15.28
CA PRO A 15 -0.05 5.64 -16.01
C PRO A 15 -1.38 6.23 -15.58
N LYS A 16 -1.47 7.56 -15.47
CA LYS A 16 -2.70 8.25 -15.07
C LYS A 16 -3.90 7.91 -15.96
N GLU A 17 -3.68 7.65 -17.24
CA GLU A 17 -4.72 7.22 -18.18
C GLU A 17 -5.29 5.86 -17.79
N ASP A 18 -4.43 4.91 -17.41
CA ASP A 18 -4.83 3.59 -16.94
C ASP A 18 -5.56 3.68 -15.59
N VAL A 19 -5.11 4.55 -14.69
CA VAL A 19 -5.80 4.79 -13.40
C VAL A 19 -7.22 5.34 -13.65
N ALA A 20 -7.36 6.30 -14.56
CA ALA A 20 -8.67 6.84 -14.93
C ALA A 20 -9.57 5.77 -15.55
N GLN A 21 -9.03 4.93 -16.43
CA GLN A 21 -9.76 3.82 -17.04
C GLN A 21 -10.19 2.78 -15.99
N GLN A 22 -9.30 2.41 -15.07
CA GLN A 22 -9.60 1.49 -13.96
C GLN A 22 -10.71 2.04 -13.06
N ALA A 23 -10.67 3.33 -12.74
CA ALA A 23 -11.71 3.99 -11.97
C ALA A 23 -13.06 4.00 -12.72
N CYS A 24 -13.08 4.33 -14.02
CA CYS A 24 -14.29 4.21 -14.84
C CYS A 24 -14.87 2.79 -14.81
N THR A 25 -14.02 1.77 -14.97
CA THR A 25 -14.43 0.37 -14.89
C THR A 25 -15.02 0.03 -13.52
N PHE A 26 -14.38 0.46 -12.42
CA PHE A 26 -14.88 0.25 -11.07
C PHE A 26 -16.29 0.85 -10.86
N PHE A 27 -16.50 2.11 -11.22
CA PHE A 27 -17.80 2.77 -11.08
C PHE A 27 -18.89 2.11 -11.93
N ARG A 28 -18.53 1.65 -13.13
CA ARG A 28 -19.47 0.95 -14.01
C ARG A 28 -19.85 -0.42 -13.47
N GLU A 29 -18.87 -1.24 -13.14
CA GLU A 29 -19.08 -2.65 -12.79
C GLU A 29 -19.58 -2.85 -11.35
N ARG A 30 -19.09 -2.05 -10.40
CA ARG A 30 -19.41 -2.23 -8.98
C ARG A 30 -20.54 -1.34 -8.50
N LEU A 31 -20.70 -0.16 -9.12
CA LEU A 31 -21.67 0.85 -8.67
C LEU A 31 -22.82 1.06 -9.65
N ASN A 32 -22.87 0.28 -10.75
CA ASN A 32 -23.87 0.40 -11.82
C ASN A 32 -24.00 1.84 -12.37
N HIS A 33 -22.91 2.61 -12.36
CA HIS A 33 -22.93 3.97 -12.87
C HIS A 33 -22.94 3.95 -14.41
N THR A 34 -24.08 4.31 -15.01
CA THR A 34 -24.32 4.18 -16.47
C THR A 34 -23.70 5.29 -17.30
N ASP A 35 -23.52 6.49 -16.74
CA ASP A 35 -22.89 7.63 -17.42
C ASP A 35 -21.46 7.82 -16.93
N THR A 36 -20.49 7.40 -17.74
CA THR A 36 -19.07 7.70 -17.54
C THR A 36 -18.47 8.07 -18.89
N GLN A 37 -18.80 9.27 -19.40
CA GLN A 37 -18.13 9.79 -20.61
C GLN A 37 -17.20 10.97 -20.32
N CYS A 38 -17.24 11.61 -19.14
CA CYS A 38 -16.28 12.66 -18.80
C CYS A 38 -15.48 12.36 -17.52
N VAL A 39 -14.15 12.53 -17.58
CA VAL A 39 -13.22 12.37 -16.43
C VAL A 39 -13.60 13.25 -15.24
N ASN A 40 -14.23 14.41 -15.48
CA ASN A 40 -14.67 15.31 -14.42
C ASN A 40 -15.85 14.76 -13.60
N GLU A 41 -16.79 14.08 -14.26
CA GLU A 41 -17.92 13.44 -13.58
C GLU A 41 -17.43 12.31 -12.68
N LEU A 42 -16.47 11.51 -13.15
CA LEU A 42 -15.81 10.48 -12.35
C LEU A 42 -15.14 11.06 -11.09
N LYS A 43 -14.41 12.17 -11.23
CA LYS A 43 -13.77 12.86 -10.09
C LYS A 43 -14.80 13.38 -9.10
N GLN A 44 -15.92 13.89 -9.59
CA GLN A 44 -17.03 14.36 -8.74
C GLN A 44 -17.67 13.18 -8.00
N ALA A 45 -17.99 12.09 -8.70
CA ALA A 45 -18.56 10.89 -8.09
C ALA A 45 -17.64 10.29 -7.01
N LEU A 46 -16.33 10.28 -7.26
CA LEU A 46 -15.32 9.86 -6.26
C LEU A 46 -15.36 10.74 -5.00
N TYR A 47 -15.46 12.07 -5.17
CA TYR A 47 -15.53 12.99 -4.05
C TYR A 47 -16.87 12.92 -3.30
N GLU A 48 -17.97 12.73 -4.02
CA GLU A 48 -19.30 12.62 -3.43
C GLU A 48 -19.44 11.35 -2.59
N ARG A 49 -18.92 10.22 -3.09
CA ARG A 49 -19.04 8.91 -2.45
C ARG A 49 -17.99 8.65 -1.37
N TYR A 50 -16.73 9.02 -1.62
CA TYR A 50 -15.61 8.66 -0.76
C TYR A 50 -14.91 9.85 -0.10
N ARG A 51 -15.28 11.09 -0.45
CA ARG A 51 -14.58 12.32 -0.03
C ARG A 51 -13.10 12.34 -0.45
N LEU A 52 -12.75 11.58 -1.49
CA LEU A 52 -11.40 11.48 -2.03
C LEU A 52 -11.25 12.23 -3.35
N ARG A 53 -10.01 12.64 -3.64
CA ARG A 53 -9.65 13.29 -4.90
C ARG A 53 -8.50 12.53 -5.55
N LEU A 54 -8.75 12.05 -6.76
CA LEU A 54 -7.72 11.46 -7.60
C LEU A 54 -6.96 12.58 -8.32
N ARG A 55 -5.64 12.61 -8.17
CA ARG A 55 -4.77 13.60 -8.84
C ARG A 55 -4.52 13.18 -10.29
N GLU A 56 -4.22 14.14 -11.15
CA GLU A 56 -3.83 13.90 -12.55
C GLU A 56 -2.35 13.52 -12.69
N ASP A 57 -1.86 12.70 -11.77
CA ASP A 57 -0.49 12.21 -11.71
C ASP A 57 -0.51 10.69 -11.87
N ASP A 58 0.59 10.13 -12.36
CA ASP A 58 0.77 8.68 -12.31
C ASP A 58 0.79 8.20 -10.86
N LEU A 59 0.26 6.99 -10.66
CA LEU A 59 0.47 6.28 -9.41
C LEU A 59 1.74 5.43 -9.53
N LEU A 60 2.43 5.28 -8.42
CA LEU A 60 3.51 4.33 -8.26
C LEU A 60 3.08 3.28 -7.24
N MET A 61 3.38 2.03 -7.51
CA MET A 61 3.22 0.93 -6.57
C MET A 61 4.59 0.53 -6.05
N LEU A 62 4.79 0.60 -4.74
CA LEU A 62 6.08 0.35 -4.11
C LEU A 62 6.06 -0.98 -3.37
N HIS A 63 7.08 -1.79 -3.62
CA HIS A 63 7.38 -2.98 -2.85
C HIS A 63 8.83 -2.92 -2.36
N MET A 64 9.09 -3.51 -1.20
CA MET A 64 10.44 -3.66 -0.67
C MET A 64 10.65 -5.09 -0.18
N LEU A 65 11.80 -5.67 -0.50
CA LEU A 65 12.21 -6.95 0.07
C LEU A 65 12.84 -6.68 1.44
N ILE A 66 12.10 -6.99 2.51
CA ILE A 66 12.49 -6.66 3.88
C ILE A 66 12.70 -7.94 4.68
N GLY A 67 13.74 -7.96 5.52
CA GLY A 67 13.98 -9.05 6.45
C GLY A 67 14.63 -8.56 7.74
N SER A 68 14.20 -9.11 8.87
CA SER A 68 14.78 -8.81 10.18
C SER A 68 16.19 -9.40 10.28
N SER A 69 17.12 -8.63 10.84
CA SER A 69 18.54 -9.00 10.97
C SER A 69 18.81 -10.29 11.75
N ASN A 70 17.87 -10.69 12.62
CA ASN A 70 17.96 -11.84 13.50
C ASN A 70 17.04 -13.00 13.12
N LEU A 71 16.26 -12.88 12.03
CA LEU A 71 15.35 -13.93 11.58
C LEU A 71 16.02 -14.73 10.47
N PHE A 72 16.10 -16.05 10.66
CA PHE A 72 16.69 -16.99 9.72
C PHE A 72 15.70 -18.08 9.38
N ASP A 73 15.70 -18.48 8.11
CA ASP A 73 15.00 -19.68 7.66
C ASP A 73 15.74 -20.91 8.18
N THR A 74 14.97 -21.81 8.80
CA THR A 74 15.49 -22.99 9.49
C THR A 74 15.99 -24.07 8.54
N GLU A 75 15.54 -24.08 7.29
CA GLU A 75 15.93 -25.06 6.27
C GLU A 75 17.19 -24.62 5.53
N THR A 76 17.30 -23.34 5.17
CA THR A 76 18.40 -22.81 4.37
C THR A 76 19.49 -22.14 5.21
N ASN A 77 19.22 -21.85 6.48
CA ASN A 77 20.07 -21.07 7.39
C ASN A 77 20.45 -19.68 6.83
N LYS A 78 19.66 -19.15 5.89
CA LYS A 78 19.80 -17.80 5.35
C LYS A 78 18.84 -16.86 6.07
N ARG A 79 19.08 -15.55 5.96
CA ARG A 79 18.20 -14.55 6.56
C ARG A 79 16.84 -14.57 5.87
N ALA A 80 15.80 -14.69 6.69
CA ALA A 80 14.42 -14.63 6.24
C ALA A 80 14.08 -13.23 5.76
N ARG A 81 13.50 -13.15 4.56
CA ARG A 81 13.09 -11.89 3.94
C ARG A 81 11.95 -12.15 2.97
N ASN A 82 10.97 -11.25 2.99
CA ASN A 82 9.76 -11.35 2.19
C ASN A 82 9.51 -10.03 1.47
N TRP A 83 8.86 -10.11 0.30
CA TRP A 83 8.46 -8.90 -0.39
C TRP A 83 7.26 -8.29 0.31
N GLN A 84 7.37 -7.01 0.62
CA GLN A 84 6.37 -6.28 1.34
C GLN A 84 5.78 -5.20 0.46
N PHE A 85 4.45 -5.17 0.39
CA PHE A 85 3.74 -4.05 -0.20
C PHE A 85 3.91 -2.81 0.67
N CYS A 86 4.46 -1.76 0.08
CA CYS A 86 4.69 -0.46 0.71
C CYS A 86 3.75 0.60 0.12
N GLY A 87 2.60 0.22 -0.41
CA GLY A 87 1.59 1.18 -0.82
C GLY A 87 1.59 1.57 -2.29
N VAL A 88 0.51 2.24 -2.66
CA VAL A 88 0.28 2.79 -4.01
C VAL A 88 -0.10 4.26 -3.91
N ASN A 89 0.70 5.14 -4.51
CA ASN A 89 0.44 6.58 -4.47
C ASN A 89 1.29 7.36 -5.47
N THR A 90 1.05 8.66 -5.57
CA THR A 90 1.92 9.59 -6.29
C THR A 90 3.35 9.57 -5.73
N PHE A 91 4.32 9.89 -6.59
CA PHE A 91 5.75 9.97 -6.26
C PHE A 91 6.02 10.70 -4.95
N ASN A 92 5.48 11.92 -4.80
CA ASN A 92 5.73 12.75 -3.62
C ASN A 92 5.18 12.12 -2.35
N GLN A 93 4.00 11.50 -2.41
CA GLN A 93 3.38 10.90 -1.23
C GLN A 93 4.14 9.65 -0.77
N LEU A 94 4.62 8.81 -1.70
CA LEU A 94 5.46 7.67 -1.35
C LEU A 94 6.84 8.11 -0.83
N LEU A 95 7.45 9.13 -1.44
CA LEU A 95 8.73 9.65 -0.98
C LEU A 95 8.64 10.24 0.43
N VAL A 96 7.55 10.94 0.76
CA VAL A 96 7.31 11.41 2.12
C VAL A 96 7.09 10.22 3.07
N LYS A 97 6.18 9.30 2.72
CA LYS A 97 5.78 8.21 3.62
C LYS A 97 6.89 7.20 3.89
N TYR A 98 7.69 6.83 2.90
CA TYR A 98 8.71 5.78 3.04
C TYR A 98 10.13 6.33 2.97
N GLY A 99 10.33 7.52 2.42
CA GLY A 99 11.63 8.18 2.39
C GLY A 99 11.84 8.99 3.64
N CYS A 100 11.00 10.00 3.86
CA CYS A 100 11.16 10.92 4.99
C CYS A 100 10.77 10.28 6.33
N ASP A 101 9.62 9.61 6.43
CA ASP A 101 9.19 9.08 7.74
C ASP A 101 10.17 7.99 8.25
N TRP A 102 10.79 7.23 7.34
CA TRP A 102 11.75 6.17 7.71
C TRP A 102 13.19 6.67 7.77
N SER A 103 13.47 7.93 7.40
CA SER A 103 14.85 8.42 7.42
C SER A 103 15.43 8.50 8.83
N ALA A 104 14.58 8.76 9.84
CA ALA A 104 14.98 8.72 11.24
C ALA A 104 15.37 7.30 11.68
N ALA A 105 14.61 6.28 11.26
CA ALA A 105 14.92 4.87 11.52
C ALA A 105 16.20 4.42 10.79
N ALA A 106 16.47 4.98 9.62
CA ALA A 106 17.74 4.77 8.93
C ALA A 106 18.92 5.38 9.70
N GLU A 107 18.76 6.61 10.21
CA GLU A 107 19.78 7.30 11.00
C GLU A 107 20.07 6.60 12.34
N SER A 108 19.04 6.10 13.04
CA SER A 108 19.18 5.33 14.28
C SER A 108 19.75 3.92 14.05
N GLY A 109 19.69 3.43 12.81
CA GLY A 109 20.13 2.09 12.42
C GLY A 109 19.09 0.99 12.61
N ASP A 110 17.84 1.35 12.90
CA ASP A 110 16.68 0.44 12.99
C ASP A 110 16.27 -0.11 11.62
N VAL A 111 16.55 0.65 10.55
CA VAL A 111 16.40 0.22 9.16
C VAL A 111 17.72 0.41 8.42
N LYS A 112 18.13 -0.58 7.62
CA LYS A 112 19.36 -0.50 6.81
C LYS A 112 19.13 -0.97 5.39
N LEU A 113 19.83 -0.36 4.44
CA LEU A 113 19.99 -0.96 3.12
C LEU A 113 21.01 -2.11 3.22
N ASN A 114 20.76 -3.19 2.47
CA ASN A 114 21.63 -4.36 2.49
C ASN A 114 23.10 -3.98 2.18
N GLY A 115 24.00 -4.44 3.05
CA GLY A 115 25.44 -4.18 2.96
C GLY A 115 25.88 -2.75 3.26
N ARG A 116 25.02 -1.85 3.76
CA ARG A 116 25.37 -0.44 4.01
C ARG A 116 24.78 0.10 5.32
N ASN A 117 25.63 0.76 6.12
CA ASN A 117 25.11 1.73 7.09
C ASN A 117 24.59 2.94 6.29
N THR A 118 23.31 3.21 6.40
CA THR A 118 22.63 4.21 5.56
C THR A 118 22.19 5.35 6.45
N LYS A 119 22.77 6.55 6.24
CA LYS A 119 22.27 7.78 6.87
C LYS A 119 20.91 8.18 6.28
N ALA A 120 20.17 9.02 6.99
CA ALA A 120 18.88 9.56 6.55
C ALA A 120 18.87 10.04 5.08
N GLU A 121 19.87 10.82 4.68
CA GLU A 121 19.98 11.34 3.31
C GLU A 121 20.19 10.21 2.28
N GLY A 122 21.05 9.24 2.62
CA GLY A 122 21.33 8.09 1.75
C GLY A 122 20.07 7.24 1.52
N TRP A 123 19.25 7.08 2.55
CA TRP A 123 17.97 6.39 2.48
C TRP A 123 16.99 7.10 1.55
N ILE A 124 16.78 8.40 1.77
CA ILE A 124 15.88 9.22 0.93
C ILE A 124 16.34 9.19 -0.53
N ARG A 125 17.65 9.29 -0.77
CA ARG A 125 18.22 9.26 -2.12
C ARG A 125 18.01 7.91 -2.79
N ALA A 126 18.20 6.80 -2.07
CA ALA A 126 17.96 5.46 -2.59
C ALA A 126 16.49 5.28 -3.02
N LEU A 127 15.54 5.62 -2.15
CA LEU A 127 14.13 5.53 -2.49
C LEU A 127 13.75 6.45 -3.65
N ARG A 128 14.23 7.69 -3.65
CA ARG A 128 13.99 8.64 -4.75
C ARG A 128 14.46 8.07 -6.09
N ASN A 129 15.62 7.44 -6.13
CA ASN A 129 16.14 6.82 -7.35
C ASN A 129 15.23 5.69 -7.83
N THR A 130 14.76 4.83 -6.91
CA THR A 130 13.78 3.78 -7.23
C THR A 130 12.49 4.35 -7.80
N LEU A 131 11.94 5.40 -7.19
CA LEU A 131 10.71 6.04 -7.66
C LEU A 131 10.88 6.83 -8.98
N ASN A 132 12.10 7.27 -9.30
CA ASN A 132 12.44 7.95 -10.56
C ASN A 132 12.62 6.97 -11.73
N LEU A 133 12.93 5.71 -11.44
CA LEU A 133 13.15 4.66 -12.42
C LEU A 133 12.20 3.48 -12.16
N PRO A 134 10.87 3.72 -12.15
CA PRO A 134 9.91 2.66 -11.93
C PRO A 134 9.87 1.72 -13.15
N GLU A 135 9.66 0.44 -12.90
CA GLU A 135 9.38 -0.55 -13.93
C GLU A 135 7.93 -0.45 -14.42
N ASP A 136 7.62 -1.19 -15.48
CA ASP A 136 6.29 -1.25 -16.06
C ASP A 136 5.30 -1.98 -15.14
N TYR A 137 4.13 -1.39 -14.88
CA TYR A 137 3.10 -2.04 -14.05
C TYR A 137 2.54 -3.34 -14.65
N GLY A 138 2.66 -3.56 -15.95
CA GLY A 138 2.24 -4.81 -16.61
C GLY A 138 2.98 -6.05 -16.08
N VAL A 139 4.13 -5.85 -15.43
CA VAL A 139 4.88 -6.90 -14.73
C VAL A 139 4.12 -7.44 -13.52
N MET A 140 3.44 -6.57 -12.77
CA MET A 140 2.54 -6.93 -11.67
C MET A 140 1.46 -5.83 -11.53
N PRO A 141 0.28 -6.03 -12.12
CA PRO A 141 -0.70 -4.95 -12.22
C PRO A 141 -1.39 -4.61 -10.89
N TYR A 142 -1.48 -5.55 -9.95
CA TYR A 142 -2.06 -5.35 -8.62
C TYR A 142 -1.70 -6.49 -7.66
N CYS A 143 -1.84 -6.23 -6.35
CA CYS A 143 -1.78 -7.28 -5.33
C CYS A 143 -3.05 -8.14 -5.39
N HIS A 144 -2.92 -9.47 -5.29
CA HIS A 144 -4.08 -10.37 -5.27
C HIS A 144 -4.92 -10.24 -4.00
N THR A 145 -4.30 -9.79 -2.91
CA THR A 145 -4.96 -9.55 -1.63
C THR A 145 -4.32 -8.33 -0.98
N LEU A 146 -5.12 -7.49 -0.33
CA LEU A 146 -4.67 -6.48 0.61
C LEU A 146 -5.33 -6.70 1.96
N GLU A 147 -4.56 -6.62 3.04
CA GLU A 147 -5.03 -6.89 4.40
C GLU A 147 -4.50 -5.82 5.37
N VAL A 148 -5.35 -5.42 6.31
CA VAL A 148 -4.98 -4.48 7.36
C VAL A 148 -5.76 -4.80 8.63
N TRP A 149 -5.16 -4.53 9.78
CA TRP A 149 -5.88 -4.54 11.04
C TRP A 149 -6.32 -3.13 11.41
N LEU A 150 -7.60 -3.00 11.73
CA LEU A 150 -8.22 -1.76 12.16
C LEU A 150 -8.57 -1.85 13.64
N LYS A 151 -8.17 -0.85 14.41
CA LYS A 151 -8.56 -0.74 15.82
C LYS A 151 -10.07 -0.45 15.93
N ALA A 152 -10.72 -1.11 16.88
CA ALA A 152 -12.13 -0.87 17.21
C ALA A 152 -12.35 0.57 17.73
N PRO A 153 -13.53 1.15 17.52
CA PRO A 153 -13.81 2.52 17.92
C PRO A 153 -13.91 2.61 19.44
N LEU A 154 -13.32 3.67 20.00
CA LEU A 154 -13.33 3.92 21.45
C LEU A 154 -14.47 4.86 21.87
N ASP A 155 -15.10 5.54 20.92
CA ASP A 155 -16.14 6.52 21.14
C ASP A 155 -17.17 6.55 19.98
N THR A 156 -18.28 7.25 20.18
CA THR A 156 -19.37 7.36 19.21
C THR A 156 -18.97 8.04 17.90
N SER A 157 -18.02 8.98 17.95
CA SER A 157 -17.53 9.66 16.74
C SER A 157 -16.74 8.69 15.86
N LYS A 158 -15.82 7.93 16.46
CA LYS A 158 -15.07 6.87 15.79
C LYS A 158 -15.97 5.74 15.32
N GLN A 159 -17.03 5.42 16.05
CA GLN A 159 -18.04 4.46 15.59
C GLN A 159 -18.70 4.93 14.30
N THR A 160 -19.12 6.20 14.23
CA THR A 160 -19.72 6.79 13.02
C THR A 160 -18.75 6.73 11.83
N GLN A 161 -17.47 7.05 12.05
CA GLN A 161 -16.43 6.93 11.02
C GLN A 161 -16.22 5.49 10.55
N LEU A 162 -16.29 4.52 11.47
CA LEU A 162 -16.18 3.11 11.12
C LEU A 162 -17.39 2.64 10.30
N ASP A 163 -18.60 3.09 10.63
CA ASP A 163 -19.81 2.73 9.89
C ASP A 163 -19.81 3.32 8.46
N GLU A 164 -19.32 4.55 8.30
CA GLU A 164 -19.06 5.14 6.99
C GLU A 164 -18.00 4.34 6.22
N LEU A 165 -16.90 3.99 6.86
CA LEU A 165 -15.83 3.18 6.26
C LEU A 165 -16.34 1.81 5.82
N LYS A 166 -17.14 1.12 6.64
CA LYS A 166 -17.76 -0.17 6.29
C LYS A 166 -18.64 -0.04 5.05
N THR A 167 -19.41 1.04 4.96
CA THR A 167 -20.25 1.33 3.80
C THR A 167 -19.39 1.51 2.55
N GLN A 168 -18.33 2.31 2.63
CA GLN A 168 -17.42 2.58 1.51
C GLN A 168 -16.61 1.35 1.10
N LEU A 169 -16.16 0.54 2.06
CA LEU A 169 -15.40 -0.69 1.80
C LEU A 169 -16.29 -1.84 1.31
N SER A 170 -17.61 -1.76 1.47
CA SER A 170 -18.52 -2.74 0.87
C SER A 170 -18.47 -2.69 -0.67
N ASP A 171 -18.19 -1.52 -1.25
CA ASP A 171 -17.97 -1.36 -2.70
C ASP A 171 -16.73 -2.13 -3.20
N LEU A 172 -15.78 -2.44 -2.30
CA LEU A 172 -14.56 -3.20 -2.59
C LEU A 172 -14.67 -4.68 -2.20
N ASP A 173 -15.88 -5.17 -1.89
CA ASP A 173 -16.14 -6.51 -1.35
C ASP A 173 -15.27 -6.83 -0.13
N ALA A 174 -15.05 -5.85 0.75
CA ALA A 174 -14.21 -6.04 1.91
C ALA A 174 -14.78 -7.10 2.87
N THR A 175 -13.91 -8.02 3.26
CA THR A 175 -14.19 -9.00 4.32
C THR A 175 -13.72 -8.45 5.65
N TRP A 176 -14.51 -8.70 6.70
CA TRP A 176 -14.26 -8.22 8.05
C TRP A 176 -14.27 -9.40 9.01
N LYS A 177 -13.22 -9.51 9.82
CA LYS A 177 -13.14 -10.51 10.87
C LYS A 177 -12.71 -9.86 12.17
N GLU A 178 -13.54 -9.98 13.20
CA GLU A 178 -13.19 -9.54 14.55
C GLU A 178 -11.93 -10.27 15.02
N ARG A 179 -10.96 -9.51 15.50
CA ARG A 179 -9.70 -10.02 16.02
C ARG A 179 -9.05 -9.04 16.97
N GLN A 180 -8.80 -9.52 18.18
CA GLN A 180 -7.97 -8.82 19.15
C GLN A 180 -6.49 -8.90 18.77
N ARG A 181 -5.76 -7.79 18.90
CA ARG A 181 -4.30 -7.77 18.82
C ARG A 181 -3.76 -7.16 20.11
N PHE A 182 -2.98 -7.95 20.84
CA PHE A 182 -2.59 -7.62 22.20
C PHE A 182 -3.85 -7.39 23.06
N ASP A 183 -3.99 -6.21 23.66
CA ASP A 183 -5.13 -5.85 24.51
C ASP A 183 -6.21 -5.04 23.76
N ASP A 184 -6.00 -4.73 22.48
CA ASP A 184 -6.93 -3.92 21.70
C ASP A 184 -7.86 -4.79 20.84
N ASP A 185 -9.16 -4.52 20.95
CA ASP A 185 -10.17 -5.04 20.03
C ASP A 185 -10.03 -4.38 18.64
N GLY A 186 -10.36 -5.15 17.60
CA GLY A 186 -10.26 -4.67 16.24
C GLY A 186 -10.75 -5.66 15.20
N PHE A 187 -10.43 -5.37 13.95
CA PHE A 187 -10.89 -6.11 12.79
C PHE A 187 -9.72 -6.37 11.86
N ASP A 188 -9.48 -7.63 11.49
CA ASP A 188 -8.75 -7.93 10.26
C ASP A 188 -9.69 -7.63 9.08
N VAL A 189 -9.28 -6.73 8.21
CA VAL A 189 -10.01 -6.28 7.02
C VAL A 189 -9.22 -6.63 5.79
N ALA A 190 -9.85 -7.31 4.84
CA ALA A 190 -9.18 -7.75 3.61
C ALA A 190 -10.03 -7.53 2.36
N ILE A 191 -9.37 -7.16 1.26
CA ILE A 191 -9.96 -7.06 -0.07
C ILE A 191 -9.12 -7.85 -1.09
N ASN A 192 -9.75 -8.23 -2.19
CA ASN A 192 -9.08 -8.77 -3.38
C ASN A 192 -9.21 -7.76 -4.52
N PRO A 193 -8.31 -6.77 -4.60
CA PRO A 193 -8.45 -5.69 -5.57
C PRO A 193 -8.23 -6.23 -6.99
N LYS A 194 -8.91 -5.61 -7.95
CA LYS A 194 -8.79 -5.95 -9.39
C LYS A 194 -7.95 -4.94 -10.18
N SER A 195 -7.45 -3.90 -9.51
CA SER A 195 -6.71 -2.81 -10.15
C SER A 195 -5.89 -2.01 -9.14
N ALA A 196 -4.91 -1.25 -9.64
CA ALA A 196 -4.15 -0.31 -8.81
C ALA A 196 -5.03 0.82 -8.25
N PHE A 197 -6.08 1.22 -8.98
CA PHE A 197 -7.08 2.16 -8.46
C PHE A 197 -7.80 1.60 -7.23
N GLU A 198 -8.26 0.34 -7.25
CA GLU A 198 -8.91 -0.29 -6.08
C GLU A 198 -7.95 -0.38 -4.89
N MET A 199 -6.67 -0.71 -5.13
CA MET A 199 -5.63 -0.68 -4.10
C MET A 199 -5.43 0.72 -3.51
N TRP A 200 -5.40 1.75 -4.36
CA TRP A 200 -5.28 3.15 -3.93
C TRP A 200 -6.48 3.58 -3.11
N LEU A 201 -7.70 3.29 -3.58
CA LEU A 201 -8.94 3.62 -2.89
C LEU A 201 -8.97 3.00 -1.50
N PHE A 202 -8.70 1.70 -1.40
CA PHE A 202 -8.60 0.99 -0.13
C PHE A 202 -7.60 1.68 0.82
N GLN A 203 -6.37 1.92 0.34
CA GLN A 203 -5.34 2.57 1.15
C GLN A 203 -5.77 3.96 1.63
N GLN A 204 -6.40 4.78 0.79
CA GLN A 204 -6.85 6.12 1.20
C GLN A 204 -7.94 6.06 2.25
N LEU A 205 -8.92 5.16 2.09
CA LEU A 205 -10.03 4.98 3.04
C LEU A 205 -9.50 4.53 4.42
N ILE A 206 -8.60 3.54 4.43
CA ILE A 206 -7.96 3.05 5.65
C ILE A 206 -7.15 4.16 6.34
N ASN A 207 -6.34 4.90 5.57
CA ASN A 207 -5.57 6.01 6.13
C ASN A 207 -6.47 7.14 6.64
N GLY A 208 -7.64 7.36 6.04
CA GLY A 208 -8.62 8.34 6.51
C GLY A 208 -9.19 8.00 7.88
N TYR A 209 -9.41 6.71 8.16
CA TYR A 209 -9.97 6.25 9.44
C TYR A 209 -8.94 6.20 10.58
N GLN A 210 -7.80 5.54 10.38
CA GLN A 210 -6.82 5.28 11.44
C GLN A 210 -5.47 5.99 11.28
N GLY A 211 -5.32 6.81 10.23
CA GLY A 211 -4.05 7.43 9.90
C GLY A 211 -3.09 6.47 9.20
N LYS A 212 -1.82 6.88 9.08
CA LYS A 212 -0.79 6.08 8.40
C LYS A 212 -0.62 4.74 9.11
N CYS A 213 -0.93 3.67 8.41
CA CYS A 213 -0.72 2.31 8.90
C CYS A 213 0.01 1.45 7.87
N TRP A 214 0.37 0.25 8.32
CA TRP A 214 0.89 -0.80 7.47
C TRP A 214 -0.27 -1.59 6.84
N ILE A 215 -0.19 -1.82 5.53
CA ILE A 215 -1.14 -2.64 4.78
C ILE A 215 -0.32 -3.78 4.19
N ASN A 216 -0.70 -5.01 4.49
CA ASN A 216 -0.08 -6.18 3.89
C ASN A 216 -0.66 -6.36 2.49
N GLY A 217 0.18 -6.74 1.54
CA GLY A 217 -0.22 -7.10 0.20
C GLY A 217 0.50 -8.34 -0.27
N SER A 218 -0.04 -8.99 -1.30
CA SER A 218 0.63 -10.15 -1.91
C SER A 218 2.00 -9.77 -2.47
N GLU A 219 2.93 -10.71 -2.43
CA GLU A 219 4.28 -10.53 -2.99
C GLU A 219 4.25 -10.37 -4.52
N PRO A 220 5.23 -9.67 -5.12
CA PRO A 220 5.43 -9.67 -6.55
C PRO A 220 5.72 -11.08 -7.09
N PRO A 221 5.22 -11.41 -8.29
CA PRO A 221 5.42 -12.72 -8.89
C PRO A 221 6.89 -12.93 -9.33
N TYR A 222 7.32 -14.18 -9.46
CA TYR A 222 8.73 -14.53 -9.71
C TYR A 222 9.31 -14.06 -11.06
N HIS A 223 8.48 -13.67 -12.02
CA HIS A 223 8.96 -13.03 -13.25
C HIS A 223 9.24 -11.53 -13.08
N ALA A 224 8.71 -10.91 -12.02
CA ALA A 224 8.90 -9.50 -11.67
C ALA A 224 10.15 -9.26 -10.82
N VAL A 225 10.49 -10.23 -9.97
CA VAL A 225 11.54 -10.09 -8.96
C VAL A 225 12.40 -11.35 -8.90
N LYS A 226 13.66 -11.21 -8.50
CA LYS A 226 14.56 -12.36 -8.36
C LYS A 226 14.06 -13.29 -7.26
N LYS A 227 14.25 -14.61 -7.49
CA LYS A 227 13.99 -15.62 -6.47
C LYS A 227 14.96 -15.45 -5.30
N HIS A 228 14.44 -15.09 -4.14
CA HIS A 228 15.18 -15.15 -2.90
C HIS A 228 14.71 -16.37 -2.12
N SER A 229 15.67 -17.13 -1.58
CA SER A 229 15.36 -18.11 -0.53
C SER A 229 14.67 -17.38 0.61
N ILE A 230 13.51 -17.91 1.00
CA ILE A 230 12.91 -17.67 2.32
C ILE A 230 13.97 -18.09 3.34
#